data_AF-X1CII7-F1
#
_entry.id   AF-X1CII7-F1
#
_cell.length_a   1.000
_cell.length_b   1.000
_cell.length_c   1.000
_cell.angle_alpha   90.00
_cell.angle_beta   90.00
_cell.angle_gamma   90.00
#
_symmetry.space_group_name_H-M   'P 1'
#
loop_
_entity.id
_entity.type
_entity.pdbx_description
1 polymer ?
#
loop_
_entity_poly.entity_id
_entity_poly.type
_entity_poly.pdbx_seq_one_letter_code
_entity_poly.pdbx_strand_id
1 'polypeptide(L)'
;MGLDPRMDKQGEIPKYLIDELKDPSKIILEFNKNLIDHTSDLIPVVKPQIAFYEKYEALAALKETIKYAHKKDVLVILDSKRNDIGSTSEAYAYSTFKVLNADACTINAYLGFDGIKPYLSYKEKGLFILVKTSNPSSKDFQDLFSARIFNIP
;
A
#
# COMPACT_ATOMS: atom_id res chain seq x y z
N MET A 1 3.43 -10.80 2.58
CA MET A 1 3.82 -10.93 1.16
C MET A 1 3.50 -9.65 0.39
N GLY A 2 4.33 -9.23 -0.56
CA GLY A 2 4.00 -8.09 -1.45
C GLY A 2 3.02 -8.49 -2.55
N LEU A 3 2.10 -7.61 -2.92
CA LEU A 3 1.16 -7.81 -4.04
C LEU A 3 1.37 -6.70 -5.06
N ASP A 4 2.40 -6.90 -5.88
CA ASP A 4 3.00 -5.87 -6.75
C ASP A 4 2.91 -6.32 -8.23
N PRO A 5 1.68 -6.38 -8.80
CA PRO A 5 1.45 -7.00 -10.10
C PRO A 5 2.13 -6.22 -11.24
N ARG A 6 2.99 -6.89 -12.01
CA ARG A 6 3.74 -6.28 -13.12
C ARG A 6 3.45 -7.03 -14.42
N MET A 7 2.42 -6.62 -15.14
CA MET A 7 2.07 -7.24 -16.43
C MET A 7 3.09 -6.96 -17.52
N ASP A 8 3.91 -5.91 -17.38
CA ASP A 8 4.94 -5.51 -18.35
C ASP A 8 6.28 -6.22 -18.14
N LYS A 9 6.41 -7.05 -17.10
CA LYS A 9 7.65 -7.78 -16.80
C LYS A 9 7.41 -9.28 -17.00
N GLN A 10 8.15 -9.84 -17.94
CA GLN A 10 8.04 -11.26 -18.29
C GLN A 10 8.25 -12.16 -17.06
N GLY A 11 7.33 -13.10 -16.86
CA GLY A 11 7.41 -14.10 -15.79
C GLY A 11 6.83 -13.66 -14.44
N GLU A 12 6.44 -12.41 -14.26
CA GLU A 12 5.80 -11.95 -13.01
C GLU A 12 4.32 -12.36 -12.95
N ILE A 13 3.61 -12.25 -14.07
CA ILE A 13 2.23 -12.72 -14.20
C ILE A 13 2.20 -13.83 -15.26
N PRO A 14 1.54 -14.98 -14.98
CA PRO A 14 1.40 -16.05 -15.94
C PRO A 14 0.76 -15.58 -17.25
N LYS A 15 1.38 -15.94 -18.38
CA LYS A 15 0.93 -15.50 -19.71
C LYS A 15 -0.51 -15.90 -20.01
N TYR A 16 -0.95 -17.08 -19.57
CA TYR A 16 -2.31 -17.56 -19.81
C TYR A 16 -3.37 -16.62 -19.19
N LEU A 17 -3.11 -16.06 -17.99
CA LEU A 17 -4.04 -15.11 -17.38
C LEU A 17 -4.18 -13.84 -18.22
N ILE A 18 -3.07 -13.35 -18.77
CA ILE A 18 -3.05 -12.16 -19.63
C ILE A 18 -3.84 -12.42 -20.91
N ASP A 19 -3.57 -13.56 -21.57
CA ASP A 19 -4.17 -13.93 -22.85
C ASP A 19 -5.69 -14.19 -22.72
N GLU A 20 -6.13 -14.81 -21.62
CA GLU A 20 -7.54 -15.18 -21.40
C GLU A 20 -8.40 -14.00 -20.95
N LEU A 21 -7.96 -13.22 -19.95
CA LEU A 21 -8.82 -12.22 -19.31
C LEU A 21 -8.80 -10.87 -20.02
N LYS A 22 -7.66 -10.50 -20.62
CA LYS A 22 -7.38 -9.25 -21.38
C LYS A 22 -7.56 -7.92 -20.63
N ASP A 23 -8.51 -7.86 -19.69
CA ASP A 23 -8.78 -6.70 -18.83
C ASP A 23 -7.77 -6.67 -17.66
N PRO A 24 -6.97 -5.60 -17.51
CA PRO A 24 -6.00 -5.47 -16.44
C PRO A 24 -6.55 -5.70 -15.04
N SER A 25 -7.76 -5.19 -14.76
CA SER A 25 -8.37 -5.34 -13.44
C SER A 25 -8.69 -6.81 -13.13
N LYS A 26 -9.27 -7.54 -14.10
CA LYS A 26 -9.52 -8.98 -13.96
C LYS A 26 -8.23 -9.78 -13.83
N ILE A 27 -7.21 -9.48 -14.66
CA ILE A 27 -5.90 -10.16 -14.62
C ILE A 27 -5.28 -10.02 -13.23
N ILE A 28 -5.19 -8.78 -12.72
CA ILE A 28 -4.58 -8.47 -11.43
C ILE A 28 -5.36 -9.12 -10.30
N LEU A 29 -6.70 -9.01 -10.30
CA LEU A 29 -7.53 -9.59 -9.26
C LEU A 29 -7.38 -11.11 -9.21
N GLU A 30 -7.43 -11.79 -10.37
CA GLU A 30 -7.30 -13.25 -10.42
C GLU A 30 -5.90 -13.70 -10.01
N PHE A 31 -4.87 -13.00 -10.46
CA PHE A 31 -3.50 -13.26 -10.02
C PHE A 31 -3.35 -13.12 -8.50
N ASN A 32 -3.84 -12.03 -7.92
CA ASN A 32 -3.76 -11.80 -6.48
C ASN A 32 -4.55 -12.83 -5.67
N LYS A 33 -5.76 -13.21 -6.12
CA LYS A 33 -6.56 -14.24 -5.44
C LYS A 33 -5.83 -15.58 -5.41
N ASN A 34 -5.25 -15.99 -6.55
CA ASN A 34 -4.44 -17.20 -6.62
C ASN A 34 -3.24 -17.16 -5.65
N LEU A 35 -2.54 -16.02 -5.56
CA LEU A 35 -1.45 -15.86 -4.58
C LEU A 35 -1.96 -15.99 -3.14
N ILE A 36 -3.04 -15.31 -2.79
CA ILE A 36 -3.62 -15.37 -1.44
C ILE A 36 -4.09 -16.79 -1.11
N ASP A 37 -4.78 -17.46 -2.03
CA ASP A 37 -5.29 -18.81 -1.82
C ASP A 37 -4.21 -19.83 -1.46
N HIS A 38 -3.02 -19.69 -2.05
CA HIS A 38 -1.89 -20.61 -1.85
C HIS A 38 -0.91 -20.16 -0.75
N THR A 39 -1.17 -19.02 -0.09
CA THR A 39 -0.25 -18.49 0.92
C THR A 39 -0.91 -18.05 2.22
N SER A 40 -2.25 -17.92 2.26
CA SER A 40 -2.98 -17.38 3.42
C SER A 40 -2.77 -18.16 4.73
N ASP A 41 -2.45 -19.45 4.66
CA ASP A 41 -2.10 -20.30 5.80
C ASP A 41 -0.66 -20.11 6.30
N LEU A 42 0.19 -19.46 5.50
CA LEU A 42 1.61 -19.26 5.78
C LEU A 42 1.96 -17.81 6.14
N ILE A 43 1.09 -16.84 5.80
CA ILE A 43 1.37 -15.42 5.98
C ILE A 43 0.23 -14.71 6.72
N PRO A 44 0.53 -13.81 7.67
CA PRO A 44 -0.50 -13.04 8.37
C PRO A 44 -0.95 -11.79 7.57
N VAL A 45 -0.14 -11.35 6.61
CA VAL A 45 -0.26 -10.02 5.98
C VAL A 45 0.10 -10.06 4.50
N VAL A 46 -0.69 -9.37 3.69
CA VAL A 46 -0.32 -8.90 2.36
C VAL A 46 -0.11 -7.39 2.31
N LYS A 47 0.78 -6.96 1.41
CA LYS A 47 1.16 -5.55 1.28
C LYS A 47 1.11 -5.09 -0.19
N PRO A 48 -0.08 -4.76 -0.74
CA PRO A 48 -0.19 -4.25 -2.10
C PRO A 48 0.48 -2.87 -2.25
N GLN A 49 1.35 -2.73 -3.25
CA GLN A 49 1.90 -1.44 -3.67
C GLN A 49 0.94 -0.78 -4.68
N ILE A 50 0.27 0.29 -4.25
CA ILE A 50 -0.81 0.93 -5.02
C ILE A 50 -0.37 1.42 -6.41
N ALA A 51 0.89 1.82 -6.58
CA ALA A 51 1.42 2.30 -7.85
C ALA A 51 1.27 1.28 -8.99
N PHE A 52 1.35 -0.01 -8.69
CA PHE A 52 1.15 -1.07 -9.69
C PHE A 52 -0.32 -1.27 -10.06
N TYR A 53 -1.26 -0.79 -9.26
CA TYR A 53 -2.68 -0.79 -9.60
C TYR A 53 -3.05 0.49 -10.34
N GLU A 54 -2.53 1.64 -9.90
CA GLU A 54 -2.69 2.95 -10.56
C GLU A 54 -2.20 2.91 -12.01
N LYS A 55 -1.01 2.32 -12.25
CA LYS A 55 -0.41 2.16 -13.58
C LYS A 55 -1.34 1.52 -14.61
N TYR A 56 -2.23 0.63 -14.17
CA TYR A 56 -3.14 -0.12 -15.03
C TYR A 56 -4.61 0.27 -14.84
N GLU A 57 -4.87 1.43 -14.21
CA GLU A 57 -6.23 1.91 -13.91
C GLU A 57 -7.06 0.88 -13.12
N ALA A 58 -6.39 0.03 -12.33
CA ALA A 58 -6.95 -1.16 -11.71
C ALA A 58 -7.26 -0.97 -10.21
N LEU A 59 -7.64 0.24 -9.79
CA LEU A 59 -8.00 0.51 -8.39
C LEU A 59 -9.23 -0.30 -7.94
N ALA A 60 -10.13 -0.65 -8.86
CA ALA A 60 -11.23 -1.57 -8.58
C ALA A 60 -10.72 -2.96 -8.19
N ALA A 61 -9.70 -3.48 -8.89
CA ALA A 61 -9.06 -4.75 -8.57
C ALA A 61 -8.33 -4.71 -7.22
N LEU A 62 -7.70 -3.58 -6.87
CA LEU A 62 -7.11 -3.39 -5.54
C LEU A 62 -8.19 -3.52 -4.45
N LYS A 63 -9.31 -2.81 -4.59
CA LYS A 63 -10.41 -2.85 -3.60
C LYS A 63 -10.95 -4.27 -3.41
N GLU A 64 -11.19 -5.00 -4.49
CA GLU A 64 -11.65 -6.40 -4.39
C GLU A 64 -10.57 -7.35 -3.87
N THR A 65 -9.29 -7.08 -4.15
CA THR A 65 -8.16 -7.84 -3.58
C THR A 65 -8.12 -7.70 -2.06
N ILE A 66 -8.26 -6.47 -1.53
CA ILE A 66 -8.26 -6.22 -0.08
C ILE A 66 -9.42 -6.96 0.58
N LYS A 67 -10.62 -6.84 0.01
CA LYS A 67 -11.80 -7.56 0.47
C LYS A 67 -11.61 -9.08 0.43
N TYR A 68 -10.90 -9.60 -0.56
CA TYR A 68 -10.60 -11.04 -0.65
C TYR A 68 -9.59 -11.49 0.42
N ALA A 69 -8.54 -10.72 0.66
CA ALA A 69 -7.58 -10.99 1.73
C ALA A 69 -8.28 -11.09 3.09
N HIS A 70 -9.21 -10.16 3.39
CA HIS A 70 -10.00 -10.20 4.61
C HIS A 70 -10.88 -11.45 4.74
N LYS A 71 -11.46 -11.94 3.63
CA LYS A 71 -12.23 -13.21 3.64
C LYS A 71 -11.35 -14.43 3.96
N LYS A 72 -10.04 -14.30 3.80
CA LYS A 72 -9.04 -15.34 4.08
C LYS A 72 -8.32 -15.10 5.40
N ASP A 73 -8.83 -14.20 6.24
CA ASP A 73 -8.22 -13.81 7.52
C ASP A 73 -6.78 -13.27 7.37
N VAL A 74 -6.50 -12.62 6.23
CA VAL A 74 -5.20 -12.00 5.94
C VAL A 74 -5.32 -10.49 6.05
N LEU A 75 -4.47 -9.89 6.88
CA LEU A 75 -4.38 -8.44 7.06
C LEU A 75 -3.77 -7.75 5.85
N VAL A 76 -4.12 -6.48 5.64
CA VAL A 76 -3.65 -5.67 4.51
C VAL A 76 -2.94 -4.41 4.98
N ILE A 77 -1.66 -4.29 4.60
CA ILE A 77 -0.92 -3.02 4.67
C ILE A 77 -0.92 -2.37 3.29
N LEU A 78 -1.66 -1.28 3.10
CA LEU A 78 -1.62 -0.53 1.84
C LEU A 78 -0.30 0.26 1.74
N ASP A 79 0.56 -0.15 0.83
CA ASP A 79 1.80 0.56 0.56
C ASP A 79 1.57 1.68 -0.46
N SER A 80 1.24 2.87 0.04
CA SER A 80 0.88 4.05 -0.75
C SER A 80 1.81 5.25 -0.59
N LYS A 81 2.66 5.23 0.45
CA LYS A 81 3.62 6.27 0.85
C LYS A 81 3.09 7.71 0.69
N ARG A 82 1.81 7.94 1.01
CA ARG A 82 1.18 9.27 0.84
C ARG A 82 1.88 10.31 1.71
N ASN A 83 1.83 11.56 1.26
CA ASN A 83 2.45 12.71 1.92
C ASN A 83 1.72 13.97 1.48
N ASP A 84 0.93 14.55 2.37
CA ASP A 84 0.22 15.80 2.15
C ASP A 84 -0.17 16.41 3.50
N ILE A 85 -0.83 17.56 3.51
CA ILE A 85 -1.25 18.28 4.72
C ILE A 85 -2.76 18.54 4.73
N GLY A 86 -3.29 18.85 5.92
CA GLY A 86 -4.67 19.30 6.10
C GLY A 86 -5.72 18.43 5.43
N SER A 87 -6.64 19.06 4.69
CA SER A 87 -7.78 18.39 4.04
C SER A 87 -7.37 17.34 2.99
N THR A 88 -6.21 17.50 2.34
CA THR A 88 -5.75 16.49 1.38
C THR A 88 -5.25 15.24 2.09
N SER A 89 -4.54 15.39 3.21
CA SER A 89 -4.16 14.25 4.06
C SER A 89 -5.41 13.55 4.64
N GLU A 90 -6.44 14.29 5.03
CA GLU A 90 -7.74 13.73 5.43
C GLU A 90 -8.38 12.90 4.32
N ALA A 91 -8.37 13.39 3.07
CA ALA A 91 -8.88 12.66 1.92
C ALA A 91 -8.09 11.35 1.68
N TYR A 92 -6.76 11.37 1.83
CA TYR A 92 -5.96 10.16 1.73
C TYR A 92 -6.24 9.15 2.86
N ALA A 93 -6.40 9.61 4.10
CA ALA A 93 -6.75 8.76 5.23
C ALA A 93 -8.14 8.13 5.02
N TYR A 94 -9.13 8.91 4.57
CA TYR A 94 -10.46 8.43 4.24
C TYR A 94 -10.44 7.39 3.10
N SER A 95 -9.73 7.68 2.01
CA SER A 95 -9.57 6.74 0.89
C SER A 95 -8.94 5.42 1.35
N THR A 96 -7.90 5.49 2.17
CA THR A 96 -7.18 4.32 2.68
C THR A 96 -8.06 3.44 3.58
N PHE A 97 -8.70 4.03 4.59
CA PHE A 97 -9.33 3.27 5.66
C PHE A 97 -10.85 3.10 5.52
N LYS A 98 -11.53 3.96 4.75
CA LYS A 98 -12.97 3.86 4.50
C LYS A 98 -13.30 3.35 3.10
N VAL A 99 -12.60 3.81 2.07
CA VAL A 99 -12.89 3.39 0.68
C VAL A 99 -12.24 2.05 0.36
N LEU A 100 -10.94 1.91 0.62
CA LEU A 100 -10.16 0.70 0.37
C LEU A 100 -10.22 -0.29 1.54
N ASN A 101 -10.52 0.20 2.75
CA ASN A 101 -10.60 -0.58 3.99
C ASN A 101 -9.29 -1.33 4.32
N ALA A 102 -8.11 -0.72 4.09
CA ALA A 102 -6.85 -1.33 4.54
C ALA A 102 -6.78 -1.39 6.09
N ASP A 103 -5.98 -2.30 6.63
CA ASP A 103 -5.75 -2.44 8.08
C ASP A 103 -4.62 -1.53 8.56
N ALA A 104 -3.67 -1.28 7.68
CA ALA A 104 -2.61 -0.31 7.89
C ALA A 104 -2.18 0.34 6.58
N CYS A 105 -1.39 1.40 6.66
CA CYS A 105 -0.76 2.00 5.48
C CYS A 105 0.64 2.53 5.74
N THR A 106 1.39 2.73 4.66
CA THR A 106 2.67 3.43 4.71
C THR A 106 2.49 4.93 4.44
N ILE A 107 3.17 5.78 5.19
CA ILE A 107 3.08 7.25 5.04
C ILE A 107 4.49 7.84 5.04
N ASN A 108 4.71 8.84 4.18
CA ASN A 108 5.91 9.65 4.21
C ASN A 108 5.64 10.92 5.05
N ALA A 109 6.42 11.12 6.11
CA ALA A 109 6.23 12.19 7.09
C ALA A 109 7.07 13.45 6.80
N TYR A 110 7.56 13.61 5.57
CA TYR A 110 8.46 14.71 5.22
C TYR A 110 7.86 16.10 5.49
N LEU A 111 6.54 16.28 5.31
CA LEU A 111 5.86 17.56 5.55
C LEU A 111 5.60 17.87 7.03
N GLY A 112 5.84 16.91 7.93
CA GLY A 112 5.65 17.08 9.37
C GLY A 112 4.47 16.29 9.95
N PHE A 113 4.21 16.52 11.24
CA PHE A 113 3.21 15.77 12.01
C PHE A 113 1.77 16.10 11.61
N ASP A 114 1.51 17.30 11.12
CA ASP A 114 0.21 17.73 10.59
C ASP A 114 -0.26 16.88 9.42
N GLY A 115 0.66 16.38 8.59
CA GLY A 115 0.36 15.39 7.55
C GLY A 115 0.00 14.00 8.08
N ILE A 116 0.39 13.65 9.30
CA ILE A 116 0.12 12.33 9.93
C ILE A 116 -1.15 12.37 10.78
N LYS A 117 -1.41 13.50 11.45
CA LYS A 117 -2.51 13.67 12.40
C LYS A 117 -3.87 13.17 11.89
N PRO A 118 -4.28 13.38 10.63
CA PRO A 118 -5.55 12.84 10.12
C PRO A 118 -5.68 11.32 10.24
N TYR A 119 -4.59 10.59 10.05
CA TYR A 119 -4.58 9.13 10.13
C TYR A 119 -4.73 8.62 11.56
N LEU A 120 -4.28 9.39 12.57
CA LEU A 120 -4.39 9.03 13.98
C LEU A 120 -5.84 8.99 14.50
N SER A 121 -6.78 9.58 13.76
CA SER A 121 -8.22 9.48 14.07
C SER A 121 -8.77 8.05 13.90
N TYR A 122 -8.05 7.18 13.18
CA TYR A 122 -8.43 5.79 12.91
C TYR A 122 -7.72 4.84 13.91
N LYS A 123 -8.20 4.82 15.15
CA LYS A 123 -7.52 4.14 16.30
C LYS A 123 -7.23 2.65 16.10
N GLU A 124 -8.06 1.95 15.33
CA GLU A 124 -7.92 0.51 15.05
C GLU A 124 -7.03 0.21 13.83
N LYS A 125 -6.33 1.22 13.28
CA LYS A 125 -5.53 1.09 12.07
C LYS A 125 -4.05 1.31 12.34
N GLY A 126 -3.20 0.61 11.61
CA GLY A 126 -1.74 0.71 11.72
C GLY A 126 -1.13 1.75 10.77
N LEU A 127 -0.08 2.44 11.22
CA LEU A 127 0.68 3.39 10.40
C LEU A 127 2.15 3.00 10.35
N PHE A 128 2.70 2.87 9.15
CA PHE A 128 4.12 2.64 8.91
C PHE A 128 4.74 3.91 8.34
N ILE A 129 5.41 4.68 9.21
CA ILE A 129 6.07 5.92 8.82
C ILE A 129 7.42 5.60 8.17
N LEU A 130 7.72 6.21 7.03
CA LEU A 130 9.05 6.11 6.44
C LEU A 130 10.08 6.79 7.34
N VAL A 131 11.07 6.01 7.80
CA VAL A 131 12.17 6.50 8.65
C VAL A 131 13.50 6.42 7.89
N LYS A 132 13.96 5.18 7.65
CA LYS A 132 15.20 4.90 6.90
C LYS A 132 14.93 3.79 5.88
N THR A 133 15.23 4.05 4.62
CA THR A 133 15.05 3.10 3.52
C THR A 133 16.40 2.56 3.04
N SER A 134 16.41 1.38 2.40
CA SER A 134 17.63 0.68 1.98
C SER A 134 18.15 1.09 0.60
N ASN A 135 17.42 1.93 -0.14
CA ASN A 135 17.85 2.36 -1.46
C ASN A 135 19.09 3.27 -1.39
N PRO A 136 19.93 3.31 -2.45
CA PRO A 136 21.17 4.08 -2.45
C PRO A 136 21.00 5.56 -2.11
N SER A 137 19.92 6.17 -2.58
CA SER A 137 19.58 7.59 -2.34
C SER A 137 19.03 7.90 -0.95
N SER A 138 18.85 6.90 -0.08
CA SER A 138 18.42 7.16 1.30
C SER A 138 19.40 8.08 2.04
N LYS A 139 20.70 8.00 1.71
CA LYS A 139 21.76 8.84 2.28
C LYS A 139 21.68 10.31 1.87
N ASP A 140 20.98 10.62 0.78
CA ASP A 140 20.95 11.98 0.22
C ASP A 140 20.22 12.94 1.18
N PHE A 141 19.22 12.44 1.93
CA PHE A 141 18.45 13.24 2.88
C PHE A 141 18.29 12.59 4.26
N GLN A 142 18.11 11.26 4.36
CA GLN A 142 17.73 10.61 5.63
C GLN A 142 18.90 10.49 6.61
N ASP A 143 20.13 10.61 6.11
CA ASP A 143 21.35 10.61 6.94
C ASP A 143 21.82 12.03 7.28
N LEU A 144 21.17 13.07 6.73
CA LEU A 144 21.47 14.44 7.09
C LEU A 144 21.05 14.68 8.53
N PHE A 145 21.92 15.33 9.30
CA PHE A 145 21.61 15.74 10.66
C PHE A 145 20.58 16.87 10.60
N SER A 146 19.33 16.58 10.94
CA SER A 146 18.38 17.64 11.25
C SER A 146 18.69 18.19 12.64
N ALA A 147 18.66 19.52 12.80
CA ALA A 147 18.86 20.13 14.11
C ALA A 147 17.89 19.50 15.13
N ARG A 148 18.39 19.20 16.34
CA ARG A 148 17.58 18.63 17.43
C ARG A 148 16.39 19.55 17.70
N ILE A 149 15.18 19.13 17.35
CA ILE A 149 13.97 19.84 17.75
C ILE A 149 13.70 19.47 19.20
N PHE A 150 14.13 20.34 20.13
CA PHE A 150 13.63 20.31 21.48
C PHE A 150 12.16 20.72 21.42
N ASN A 151 11.24 19.85 21.86
CA ASN A 151 9.78 20.00 21.89
C ASN A 151 9.01 19.52 20.65
N ILE A 152 8.91 18.19 20.48
CA ILE A 152 7.74 17.60 19.84
C ILE A 152 6.75 17.28 20.99
N PRO A 153 5.50 17.79 20.93
CA PRO A 153 4.50 17.61 21.99
C PRO A 153 4.07 16.15 22.17
#